data_AF-A0A9C9X406-F1
#
_entry.id   AF-A0A9C9X406-F1
#
_cell.length_a   1.000
_cell.length_b   1.000
_cell.length_c   1.000
_cell.angle_alpha   90.00
_cell.angle_beta   90.00
_cell.angle_gamma   90.00
#
_symmetry.space_group_name_H-M   'P 1'
#
loop_
_entity.id
_entity.type
_entity.pdbx_description
1 polymer ?
#
loop_
_entity_poly.entity_id
_entity_poly.type
_entity_poly.pdbx_seq_one_letter_code
_entity_poly.pdbx_strand_id
1 'polypeptide(L)'
;PYTSYCNTLLYVLKLYQNVVMSYLFLLGIINSSLIGWYYRKRFQISPDDTFPQILIRDILQFPIPLPDKARHDRMVKLVETMLDLHRRLQRSRLPEEKTQLQRRITATDHRINQLVYDLYGLSREEIRIVEEAT
;
A
#
# COMPACT_ATOMS: atom_id res chain seq x y z
N PRO A 1 -5.78 -21.93 -19.37
CA PRO A 1 -4.70 -21.00 -19.78
C PRO A 1 -4.08 -20.28 -18.56
N TYR A 2 -2.81 -20.55 -18.25
CA TYR A 2 -2.02 -19.93 -17.16
C TYR A 2 -1.22 -18.70 -17.64
N THR A 3 -1.73 -17.98 -18.64
CA THR A 3 -1.00 -16.88 -19.27
C THR A 3 -1.72 -15.56 -19.00
N SER A 4 -1.01 -14.62 -18.39
CA SER A 4 -1.46 -13.25 -18.21
C SER A 4 -0.74 -12.36 -19.23
N TYR A 5 -1.48 -11.60 -20.03
CA TYR A 5 -0.92 -10.55 -20.89
C TYR A 5 -0.96 -9.24 -20.10
N CYS A 6 0.16 -8.54 -20.04
CA CYS A 6 0.29 -7.27 -19.34
C CYS A 6 1.04 -6.29 -20.25
N ASN A 7 0.57 -5.03 -20.30
CA ASN A 7 1.23 -3.97 -21.06
C ASN A 7 2.67 -3.75 -20.52
N THR A 8 3.59 -3.29 -21.37
CA THR A 8 5.01 -3.03 -21.04
C THR A 8 5.22 -2.00 -19.93
N LEU A 9 4.17 -1.25 -19.57
CA LEU A 9 4.19 -0.24 -18.51
C LEU A 9 3.82 -0.78 -17.12
N LEU A 10 3.60 -2.08 -16.98
CA LEU A 10 3.15 -2.71 -15.74
C LEU A 10 4.09 -3.82 -15.32
N TYR A 11 4.37 -3.88 -14.02
CA TYR A 11 5.09 -5.00 -13.40
C TYR A 11 4.14 -5.92 -12.67
N VAL A 12 4.35 -7.23 -12.81
CA VAL A 12 3.62 -8.27 -12.09
C VAL A 12 4.54 -8.87 -11.04
N LEU A 13 4.24 -8.60 -9.77
CA LEU A 13 4.94 -9.20 -8.64
C LEU A 13 4.34 -10.59 -8.37
N LYS A 14 5.19 -11.62 -8.41
CA LYS A 14 4.82 -13.00 -8.09
C LYS A 14 5.52 -13.43 -6.81
N LEU A 15 4.73 -13.89 -5.84
CA LEU A 15 5.28 -14.49 -4.64
C LEU A 15 5.82 -15.90 -4.96
N TYR A 16 6.98 -16.24 -4.40
CA TYR A 16 7.52 -17.59 -4.50
C TYR A 16 6.64 -18.58 -3.72
N GLN A 17 6.62 -19.84 -4.15
CA GLN A 17 5.69 -20.87 -3.65
C GLN A 17 5.79 -21.15 -2.13
N ASN A 18 6.89 -20.77 -1.49
CA ASN A 18 7.16 -21.07 -0.07
C ASN A 18 7.06 -19.84 0.85
N VAL A 19 6.54 -18.71 0.37
CA VAL A 19 6.40 -17.49 1.18
C VAL A 19 5.07 -17.54 1.93
N VAL A 20 5.10 -17.36 3.25
CA VAL A 20 3.92 -17.35 4.15
C VAL A 20 3.12 -16.03 4.05
N MET A 21 3.45 -15.18 3.07
CA MET A 21 2.87 -13.87 2.87
C MET A 21 1.74 -13.94 1.84
N SER A 22 0.63 -13.25 2.12
CA SER A 22 -0.44 -13.08 1.14
C SER A 22 -0.23 -11.85 0.25
N TYR A 23 -0.84 -11.86 -0.94
CA TYR A 23 -0.87 -10.67 -1.81
C TYR A 23 -1.57 -9.48 -1.15
N LEU A 24 -2.57 -9.73 -0.28
CA LEU A 24 -3.27 -8.67 0.44
C LEU A 24 -2.35 -7.98 1.46
N PHE A 25 -1.51 -8.76 2.14
CA PHE A 25 -0.47 -8.20 3.01
C PHE A 25 0.50 -7.30 2.24
N LEU A 26 1.02 -7.80 1.12
CA LEU A 26 1.94 -7.03 0.27
C LEU A 26 1.26 -5.77 -0.29
N LEU A 27 -0.01 -5.85 -0.68
CA LEU A 27 -0.80 -4.73 -1.16
C LEU A 27 -0.90 -3.62 -0.12
N GLY A 28 -1.12 -3.96 1.15
CA GLY A 28 -1.15 -3.01 2.26
C GLY A 28 0.18 -2.29 2.47
N ILE A 29 1.30 -3.02 2.38
CA ILE A 29 2.63 -2.40 2.52
C ILE A 29 2.93 -1.46 1.35
N ILE A 30 2.76 -1.93 0.11
CA ILE A 30 3.15 -1.15 -1.09
C ILE A 30 2.35 0.16 -1.20
N ASN A 31 1.08 0.17 -0.76
CA ASN A 31 0.24 1.37 -0.81
C ASN A 31 0.34 2.27 0.41
N SER A 32 1.25 1.97 1.36
CA SER A 32 1.40 2.79 2.56
C SER A 32 2.17 4.09 2.30
N SER A 33 1.90 5.10 3.13
CA SER A 33 2.63 6.38 3.13
C SER A 33 4.14 6.17 3.31
N LEU A 34 4.57 5.18 4.10
CA LEU A 34 6.00 4.86 4.28
C LEU A 34 6.67 4.48 2.96
N ILE A 35 6.09 3.56 2.20
CA ILE A 35 6.67 3.12 0.93
C ILE A 35 6.62 4.25 -0.10
N GLY A 36 5.53 5.02 -0.15
CA GLY A 36 5.44 6.21 -1.00
C GLY A 36 6.52 7.24 -0.69
N TRP A 37 6.73 7.54 0.59
CA TRP A 37 7.80 8.43 1.08
C TRP A 37 9.19 7.89 0.74
N TYR A 38 9.44 6.62 1.05
CA TYR A 38 10.72 5.96 0.77
C TYR A 38 11.05 6.00 -0.73
N TYR A 39 10.07 5.66 -1.57
CA TYR A 39 10.22 5.66 -3.02
C TYR A 39 10.58 7.06 -3.54
N ARG A 40 9.83 8.09 -3.14
CA ARG A 40 10.12 9.48 -3.57
C ARG A 40 11.50 9.95 -3.13
N LYS A 41 11.89 9.69 -1.87
CA LYS A 41 13.20 10.11 -1.34
C LYS A 41 14.36 9.34 -1.92
N ARG A 42 14.24 8.01 -2.05
CA ARG A 42 15.32 7.13 -2.51
C ARG A 42 15.68 7.36 -3.98
N PHE A 43 14.68 7.67 -4.80
CA PHE A 43 14.82 7.85 -6.24
C PHE A 43 14.74 9.31 -6.71
N GLN A 44 14.74 10.26 -5.75
CA GLN A 44 14.78 11.71 -6.01
C GLN A 44 13.65 12.19 -6.93
N ILE A 45 12.46 11.60 -6.75
CA ILE A 45 11.28 11.95 -7.55
C ILE A 45 10.69 13.25 -7.00
N SER A 46 10.64 14.27 -7.84
CA SER A 46 10.01 15.55 -7.54
C SER A 46 8.49 15.40 -7.54
N PRO A 47 7.75 16.17 -6.71
CA PRO A 47 6.30 16.29 -6.84
C PRO A 47 5.84 16.73 -8.24
N ASP A 48 6.69 17.49 -8.95
CA ASP A 48 6.44 17.98 -10.31
C ASP A 48 6.77 16.97 -11.41
N ASP A 49 7.33 15.79 -11.06
CA ASP A 49 7.61 14.74 -12.03
C ASP A 49 6.30 14.08 -12.48
N THR A 50 5.81 14.46 -13.66
CA THR A 50 4.52 13.98 -14.20
C THR A 50 4.53 12.47 -14.53
N PHE A 51 5.70 11.90 -14.81
CA PHE A 51 5.84 10.48 -15.23
C PHE A 51 7.13 9.85 -14.68
N PRO A 52 7.23 9.61 -13.36
CA PRO A 52 8.37 8.89 -12.81
C PRO A 52 8.39 7.47 -13.39
N GLN A 53 9.49 7.12 -14.06
CA GLN A 53 9.70 5.75 -14.52
C GLN A 53 10.05 4.87 -13.33
N ILE A 54 9.09 4.06 -12.89
CA ILE A 54 9.36 2.99 -11.93
C ILE A 54 10.13 1.91 -12.65
N LEU A 55 11.28 1.51 -12.12
CA LEU A 55 12.09 0.44 -12.69
C LEU A 55 12.00 -0.79 -11.80
N ILE A 56 11.94 -1.98 -12.39
CA ILE A 56 11.80 -3.23 -11.63
C ILE A 56 12.90 -3.41 -10.57
N ARG A 57 14.13 -2.98 -10.88
CA ARG A 57 15.27 -3.00 -9.96
C ARG A 57 15.04 -2.18 -8.69
N ASP A 58 14.20 -1.16 -8.75
CA ASP A 58 13.90 -0.26 -7.64
C ASP A 58 12.87 -0.90 -6.71
N ILE A 59 11.84 -1.53 -7.29
CA ILE A 59 10.82 -2.30 -6.54
C ILE A 59 11.46 -3.48 -5.80
N LEU A 60 12.41 -4.17 -6.43
CA LEU A 60 13.13 -5.29 -5.80
C LEU A 60 14.03 -4.87 -4.62
N GLN A 61 14.30 -3.58 -4.46
CA GLN A 61 15.05 -3.02 -3.32
C GLN A 61 14.13 -2.62 -2.16
N PHE A 62 12.81 -2.80 -2.27
CA PHE A 62 11.91 -2.43 -1.18
C PHE A 62 12.15 -3.35 0.02
N PRO A 63 12.43 -2.78 1.21
CA PRO A 63 12.58 -3.58 2.41
C PRO A 63 11.19 -4.07 2.82
N ILE A 64 10.80 -5.28 2.44
CA ILE A 64 9.51 -5.87 2.85
C ILE A 64 9.74 -6.78 4.06
N PRO A 65 9.26 -6.43 5.26
CA PRO A 65 9.45 -7.25 6.45
C PRO A 65 8.67 -8.56 6.37
N LEU A 66 9.22 -9.61 6.96
CA LEU A 66 8.49 -10.85 7.22
C LEU A 66 7.56 -10.63 8.42
N PRO A 67 6.24 -10.75 8.26
CA PRO A 67 5.32 -10.51 9.38
C PRO A 67 5.24 -11.72 10.31
N ASP A 68 4.95 -11.45 11.58
CA ASP A 68 4.30 -12.46 12.42
C ASP A 68 2.87 -12.73 11.94
N LYS A 69 2.33 -13.90 12.27
CA LYS A 69 0.99 -14.32 11.81
C LYS A 69 -0.11 -13.34 12.22
N ALA A 70 -0.03 -12.74 13.41
CA ALA A 70 -1.07 -11.87 13.93
C ALA A 70 -1.12 -10.54 13.17
N ARG A 71 0.04 -9.91 12.94
CA ARG A 71 0.14 -8.68 12.13
C ARG A 71 -0.21 -8.94 10.68
N HIS A 72 0.18 -10.09 10.14
CA HIS A 72 -0.22 -10.51 8.79
C HIS A 72 -1.74 -10.54 8.66
N ASP A 73 -2.42 -11.30 9.51
CA ASP A 73 -3.87 -11.48 9.43
C ASP A 73 -4.63 -10.17 9.69
N ARG A 74 -4.08 -9.30 10.55
CA ARG A 74 -4.62 -7.95 10.78
C ARG A 74 -4.52 -7.08 9.53
N MET A 75 -3.38 -7.07 8.86
CA MET A 75 -3.19 -6.33 7.60
C MET A 75 -4.16 -6.84 6.53
N VAL A 76 -4.27 -8.16 6.36
CA VAL A 76 -5.18 -8.78 5.40
C VAL A 76 -6.61 -8.30 5.61
N LYS A 77 -7.13 -8.34 6.85
CA LYS A 77 -8.49 -7.87 7.16
C LYS A 77 -8.70 -6.38 6.86
N LEU A 78 -7.70 -5.53 7.13
CA LEU A 78 -7.77 -4.11 6.82
C LEU A 78 -7.84 -3.88 5.31
N VAL A 79 -7.01 -4.59 4.54
CA VAL A 79 -6.99 -4.48 3.08
C VAL A 79 -8.28 -5.03 2.46
N GLU A 80 -8.82 -6.15 2.96
CA GLU A 80 -10.14 -6.64 2.53
C GLU A 80 -11.25 -5.61 2.78
N THR A 81 -11.21 -4.97 3.94
CA THR A 81 -12.14 -3.88 4.28
C THR A 81 -11.98 -2.71 3.32
N MET A 82 -10.74 -2.30 3.02
CA MET A 82 -10.44 -1.23 2.06
C MET A 82 -11.02 -1.54 0.68
N LEU A 83 -10.81 -2.77 0.18
CA LEU A 83 -11.34 -3.21 -1.10
C LEU A 83 -12.87 -3.21 -1.14
N ASP A 84 -13.54 -3.66 -0.07
CA ASP A 84 -15.01 -3.59 0.01
C ASP A 84 -15.52 -2.15 0.00
N LEU A 85 -14.89 -1.27 0.78
CA LEU A 85 -15.26 0.15 0.84
C LEU A 85 -15.14 0.82 -0.53
N HIS A 86 -14.07 0.56 -1.29
CA HIS A 86 -13.93 1.08 -2.65
C HIS A 86 -14.98 0.52 -3.61
N ARG A 87 -15.31 -0.77 -3.54
CA ARG A 87 -16.40 -1.35 -4.36
C ARG A 87 -17.75 -0.69 -4.06
N ARG A 88 -18.04 -0.44 -2.79
CA ARG A 88 -19.27 0.26 -2.37
C ARG A 88 -19.28 1.70 -2.82
N LEU A 89 -18.15 2.41 -2.71
CA LEU A 89 -18.01 3.79 -3.16
C LEU A 89 -18.29 3.94 -4.66
N GLN A 90 -17.78 3.00 -5.48
CA GLN A 90 -18.02 2.97 -6.91
C GLN A 90 -19.49 2.72 -7.28
N ARG A 91 -20.21 1.92 -6.49
CA ARG A 91 -21.61 1.58 -6.74
C ARG A 91 -22.59 2.63 -6.22
N SER A 92 -22.23 3.35 -5.16
CA SER A 92 -23.10 4.33 -4.55
C SER A 92 -23.38 5.51 -5.50
N ARG A 93 -24.65 5.94 -5.54
CA ARG A 93 -25.10 7.12 -6.30
C ARG A 93 -25.42 8.31 -5.40
N LEU A 94 -25.45 8.10 -4.09
CA LEU A 94 -25.86 9.10 -3.10
C LEU A 94 -24.63 9.88 -2.59
N PRO A 95 -24.59 11.21 -2.70
CA PRO A 95 -23.44 12.02 -2.26
C PRO A 95 -23.09 11.85 -0.77
N GLU A 96 -24.11 11.72 0.08
CA GLU A 96 -23.92 11.54 1.53
C GLU A 96 -23.28 10.18 1.85
N GLU A 97 -23.74 9.11 1.22
CA GLU A 97 -23.17 7.77 1.37
C GLU A 97 -21.71 7.75 0.87
N LYS A 98 -21.43 8.38 -0.28
CA LYS A 98 -20.05 8.52 -0.77
C LYS A 98 -19.15 9.24 0.24
N THR A 99 -19.66 10.30 0.87
CA THR A 99 -18.91 11.05 1.89
C THR A 99 -18.61 10.17 3.11
N GLN A 100 -19.60 9.39 3.57
CA GLN A 100 -19.40 8.45 4.68
C GLN A 100 -18.40 7.35 4.33
N LEU A 101 -18.49 6.78 3.12
CA LEU A 101 -17.55 5.78 2.63
C LEU A 101 -16.14 6.34 2.52
N GLN A 102 -15.98 7.56 2.01
CA GLN A 102 -14.67 8.22 1.91
C GLN A 102 -14.03 8.41 3.29
N ARG A 103 -14.81 8.84 4.30
CA ARG A 103 -14.32 8.94 5.68
C ARG A 103 -13.85 7.60 6.23
N ARG A 104 -14.58 6.51 5.94
CA ARG A 104 -14.19 5.15 6.35
C ARG A 104 -12.93 4.67 5.63
N ILE A 105 -12.77 5.02 4.36
CA ILE A 105 -11.55 4.75 3.57
C ILE A 105 -10.37 5.46 4.22
N THR A 106 -10.45 6.76 4.46
CA THR A 106 -9.39 7.53 5.14
C THR A 106 -9.04 6.95 6.51
N ALA A 107 -10.04 6.59 7.31
CA ALA A 107 -9.79 5.96 8.62
C ALA A 107 -9.13 4.57 8.51
N THR A 108 -9.47 3.80 7.47
CA THR A 108 -8.87 2.48 7.22
C THR A 108 -7.43 2.64 6.72
N ASP A 109 -7.18 3.63 5.87
CA ASP A 109 -5.86 3.99 5.36
C ASP A 109 -4.90 4.34 6.50
N HIS A 110 -5.32 5.23 7.41
CA HIS A 110 -4.53 5.53 8.62
C HIS A 110 -4.23 4.29 9.46
N ARG A 111 -5.18 3.34 9.59
CA ARG A 111 -4.93 2.09 10.33
C ARG A 111 -3.91 1.20 9.63
N ILE A 112 -3.90 1.17 8.31
CA ILE A 112 -2.90 0.46 7.51
C ILE A 112 -1.53 1.11 7.72
N ASN A 113 -1.44 2.44 7.58
CA ASN A 113 -0.19 3.19 7.79
C ASN A 113 0.39 2.98 9.18
N GLN A 114 -0.43 3.05 10.24
CA GLN A 114 0.03 2.76 11.60
C GLN A 114 0.58 1.34 11.75
N LEU A 115 -0.12 0.35 11.20
CA LEU A 115 0.36 -1.04 11.24
C LEU A 115 1.68 -1.22 10.46
N VAL A 116 1.85 -0.47 9.35
CA VAL A 116 3.12 -0.45 8.61
C VAL A 116 4.21 0.19 9.46
N TYR A 117 3.98 1.36 10.06
CA TYR A 117 4.97 1.98 10.94
C TYR A 117 5.42 1.04 12.08
N ASP A 118 4.48 0.31 12.68
CA ASP A 118 4.75 -0.71 13.70
C ASP A 118 5.56 -1.90 13.17
N LEU A 119 5.34 -2.31 11.92
CA LEU A 119 6.08 -3.40 11.25
C LEU A 119 7.53 -3.00 10.97
N TYR A 120 7.77 -1.73 10.67
CA TYR A 120 9.10 -1.20 10.37
C TYR A 120 9.80 -0.61 11.61
N GLY A 121 9.10 -0.53 12.75
CA GLY A 121 9.66 -0.07 14.01
C GLY A 121 9.93 1.44 14.06
N LEU A 122 9.15 2.24 13.33
CA LEU A 122 9.35 3.69 13.29
C LEU A 122 9.02 4.35 14.64
N SER A 123 9.85 5.30 15.01
CA SER A 123 9.62 6.22 16.12
C SER A 123 8.58 7.30 15.74
N ARG A 124 8.06 8.00 16.75
CA ARG A 124 7.11 9.11 16.53
C ARG A 124 7.69 10.22 15.65
N GLU A 125 8.98 10.49 15.78
CA GLU A 125 9.66 11.51 14.99
C GLU A 125 9.77 11.09 13.52
N GLU A 126 10.12 9.83 13.26
CA GLU A 126 10.17 9.28 11.90
C GLU A 126 8.78 9.23 11.26
N ILE A 127 7.75 8.83 12.00
CA ILE A 127 6.36 8.88 11.53
C ILE A 127 5.99 10.30 11.11
N ARG A 128 6.35 11.30 11.94
CA ARG A 128 6.07 12.71 11.63
C ARG A 128 6.75 13.15 10.33
N ILE A 129 8.01 12.78 10.12
CA ILE A 129 8.74 13.08 8.88
C ILE A 129 8.07 12.46 7.65
N VAL A 130 7.53 11.23 7.77
CA VAL A 130 6.81 10.55 6.68
C VAL A 130 5.49 11.26 6.36
N GLU A 131 4.71 11.59 7.39
CA GLU A 131 3.39 12.23 7.25
C GLU A 131 3.49 13.69 6.78
N GLU A 132 4.54 14.45 7.15
CA GLU A 132 4.75 15.82 6.66
C GLU A 132 5.18 15.87 5.19
N ALA A 133 5.66 14.75 4.63
CA ALA A 133 6.17 14.65 3.26
C ALA A 133 5.27 13.82 2.33
N THR A 134 4.05 13.50 2.76
CA THR A 134 3.04 12.75 1.99
C THR A 134 1.77 13.57 1.88
#